data_AF-W2KPF1-F1
#
_entry.id   AF-W2KPF1-F1
#
_cell.length_a   1.000
_cell.length_b   1.000
_cell.length_c   1.000
_cell.angle_alpha   90.00
_cell.angle_beta   90.00
_cell.angle_gamma   90.00
#
_symmetry.space_group_name_H-M   'P 1'
#
loop_
_entity.id
_entity.type
_entity.pdbx_description
1 polymer ?
#
loop_
_entity_poly.entity_id
_entity_poly.type
_entity_poly.pdbx_seq_one_letter_code
_entity_poly.pdbx_strand_id
1 'polypeptide(L)'
;MKNLSTALTVLALFSATINGSPMLRQEAEASSCTLSGTYKSGTDISSCSTLTIGTLTVPAGVTLDLSKAKTGANIKISGTVTFGEKKWAGPLVLLGGTNLKVSGSGTLDGQGAWYWKQGTSISRPVFFRLHGVTGSTLSGFKIKNSPYRTFSILNSEKTTISGLMLDSSAGDGTAKNTDGFDLSKNDY
;
A
#
# COMPACT_ATOMS: atom_id res chain seq x y z
N MET A 1 25.26 90.65 28.63
CA MET A 1 25.71 89.41 27.95
C MET A 1 24.73 88.31 28.36
N LYS A 2 23.89 87.84 27.42
CA LYS A 2 22.82 86.87 27.67
C LYS A 2 23.37 85.47 27.38
N ASN A 3 23.42 84.59 28.38
CA ASN A 3 23.78 83.19 28.20
C ASN A 3 22.49 82.36 28.08
N LEU A 4 22.22 81.84 26.88
CA LEU A 4 21.20 80.80 26.68
C LEU A 4 21.84 79.44 27.00
N SER A 5 21.18 78.65 27.86
CA SER A 5 21.55 77.27 28.16
C SER A 5 20.64 76.33 27.37
N THR A 6 21.21 75.56 26.46
CA THR A 6 20.52 74.55 25.64
C THR A 6 20.52 73.21 26.37
N ALA A 7 19.34 72.66 26.67
CA ALA A 7 19.17 71.31 27.18
C ALA A 7 19.18 70.30 26.02
N LEU A 8 19.98 69.24 26.15
CA LEU A 8 20.12 68.15 25.17
C LEU A 8 19.32 66.94 25.68
N THR A 9 18.24 66.57 24.99
CA THR A 9 17.45 65.36 25.28
C THR A 9 18.08 64.15 24.58
N VAL A 10 18.48 63.15 25.37
CA VAL A 10 19.00 61.86 24.87
C VAL A 10 17.83 60.88 24.73
N LEU A 11 17.57 60.43 23.50
CA LEU A 11 16.56 59.43 23.18
C LEU A 11 17.20 58.03 23.21
N ALA A 12 16.83 57.19 24.16
CA ALA A 12 17.31 55.81 24.25
C ALA A 12 16.52 54.89 23.30
N LEU A 13 17.22 54.31 22.32
CA LEU A 13 16.67 53.29 21.42
C LEU A 13 16.79 51.91 22.09
N PHE A 14 15.66 51.33 22.52
CA PHE A 14 15.60 49.93 22.92
C PHE A 14 15.57 49.05 21.65
N SER A 15 16.63 48.28 21.43
CA SER A 15 16.67 47.24 20.41
C SER A 15 16.10 45.95 21.00
N ALA A 16 14.88 45.57 20.60
CA ALA A 16 14.31 44.27 20.96
C ALA A 16 14.94 43.19 20.06
N THR A 17 15.78 42.32 20.63
CA THR A 17 16.29 41.14 19.93
C THR A 17 15.21 40.06 19.93
N ILE A 18 14.63 39.79 18.75
CA ILE A 18 13.67 38.71 18.57
C ILE A 18 14.45 37.40 18.50
N ASN A 19 14.39 36.58 19.55
CA ASN A 19 15.08 35.29 19.60
C ASN A 19 14.21 34.23 18.90
N GLY A 20 14.23 34.23 17.56
CA GLY A 20 13.57 33.21 16.75
C GLY A 20 14.35 31.89 16.80
N SER A 21 13.92 30.96 17.66
CA SER A 21 14.43 29.59 17.59
C SER A 21 14.00 28.97 16.26
N PRO A 22 14.91 28.38 15.46
CA PRO A 22 14.49 27.63 14.28
C PRO A 22 13.61 26.47 14.76
N MET A 23 12.35 26.43 14.29
CA MET A 23 11.57 25.19 14.34
C MET A 23 12.32 24.16 13.51
N LEU A 24 13.07 23.28 14.18
CA LEU A 24 13.55 22.05 13.58
C LEU A 24 12.30 21.25 13.18
N ARG A 25 11.94 21.34 11.90
CA ARG A 25 11.01 20.41 11.28
C ARG A 25 11.67 19.06 11.39
N GLN A 26 11.21 18.24 12.34
CA GLN A 26 11.62 16.85 12.43
C GLN A 26 11.12 16.18 11.15
N GLU A 27 11.99 16.04 10.16
CA GLU A 27 11.81 15.04 9.12
C GLU A 27 11.65 13.72 9.87
N ALA A 28 10.43 13.17 9.85
CA ALA A 28 10.21 11.83 10.32
C ALA A 28 11.18 10.94 9.54
N GLU A 29 12.15 10.31 10.22
CA GLU A 29 13.04 9.36 9.56
C GLU A 29 12.18 8.38 8.76
N ALA A 30 12.39 8.35 7.44
CA ALA A 30 11.64 7.52 6.53
C ALA A 30 12.02 6.05 6.77
N SER A 31 11.32 5.39 7.70
CA SER A 31 11.44 3.97 7.97
C SER A 31 11.15 3.18 6.69
N SER A 32 12.15 2.42 6.24
CA SER A 32 12.08 1.61 5.02
C SER A 32 12.16 0.13 5.39
N CYS A 33 11.22 -0.67 4.88
CA CYS A 33 11.11 -2.09 5.16
C CYS A 33 11.16 -2.88 3.85
N THR A 34 11.70 -4.10 3.89
CA THR A 34 11.74 -4.99 2.72
C THR A 34 11.19 -6.36 3.06
N LEU A 35 10.27 -6.87 2.23
CA LEU A 35 9.81 -8.26 2.26
C LEU A 35 10.42 -9.02 1.08
N SER A 36 11.16 -10.10 1.37
CA SER A 36 11.71 -11.00 0.36
C SER A 36 11.91 -12.41 0.94
N GLY A 37 12.16 -13.40 0.08
CA GLY A 37 12.33 -14.79 0.49
C GLY A 37 10.99 -15.45 0.82
N THR A 38 10.84 -16.02 2.01
CA THR A 38 9.57 -16.63 2.44
C THR A 38 8.83 -15.67 3.38
N TYR A 39 7.58 -15.36 3.07
CA TYR A 39 6.74 -14.51 3.92
C TYR A 39 6.44 -15.20 5.25
N LYS A 40 6.58 -14.44 6.34
CA LYS A 40 6.18 -14.85 7.69
C LYS A 40 4.88 -14.16 8.05
N SER A 41 3.85 -14.96 8.34
CA SER A 41 2.57 -14.43 8.81
C SER A 41 2.78 -13.58 10.07
N GLY A 42 2.08 -12.44 10.15
CA GLY A 42 2.22 -11.50 11.26
C GLY A 42 3.45 -10.60 11.21
N THR A 43 4.18 -10.55 10.09
CA THR A 43 5.25 -9.56 9.90
C THR A 43 4.70 -8.16 10.10
N ASP A 44 5.30 -7.41 11.04
CA ASP A 44 4.89 -6.04 11.33
C ASP A 44 5.43 -5.07 10.28
N ILE A 45 4.51 -4.31 9.68
CA ILE A 45 4.79 -3.26 8.69
C ILE A 45 4.27 -1.89 9.14
N SER A 46 3.73 -1.80 10.35
CA SER A 46 2.97 -0.63 10.84
C SER A 46 3.83 0.62 11.02
N SER A 47 5.14 0.45 11.19
CA SER A 47 6.09 1.56 11.29
C SER A 47 6.61 2.01 9.93
N CYS A 48 6.46 1.22 8.86
CA CYS A 48 7.13 1.42 7.57
C CYS A 48 6.49 2.54 6.75
N SER A 49 7.24 3.62 6.50
CA SER A 49 6.85 4.67 5.56
C SER A 49 6.97 4.23 4.09
N THR A 50 7.96 3.38 3.80
CA THR A 50 8.12 2.70 2.52
C THR A 50 8.28 1.20 2.76
N LEU A 51 7.48 0.40 2.07
CA LEU A 51 7.55 -1.06 2.09
C LEU A 51 7.89 -1.56 0.69
N THR A 52 9.06 -2.17 0.50
CA THR A 52 9.42 -2.80 -0.77
C THR A 52 9.18 -4.30 -0.70
N ILE A 53 8.39 -4.83 -1.63
CA ILE A 53 8.12 -6.25 -1.79
C ILE A 53 8.94 -6.73 -2.99
N GLY A 54 10.00 -7.49 -2.71
CA GLY A 54 10.88 -8.09 -3.71
C GLY A 54 10.34 -9.42 -4.21
N THR A 55 11.24 -10.35 -4.53
CA THR A 55 10.85 -11.75 -4.77
C THR A 55 10.44 -12.38 -3.46
N LEU A 56 9.20 -12.86 -3.38
CA LEU A 56 8.59 -13.34 -2.14
C LEU A 56 7.71 -14.57 -2.41
N THR A 57 7.83 -15.60 -1.57
CA THR A 57 6.93 -16.75 -1.57
C THR A 57 6.04 -16.68 -0.33
N VAL A 58 4.74 -16.56 -0.55
CA VAL A 58 3.73 -16.62 0.51
C VAL A 58 3.34 -18.08 0.73
N PRO A 59 3.47 -18.63 1.96
CA PRO A 59 3.14 -20.03 2.22
C PRO A 59 1.69 -20.40 1.91
N ALA A 60 1.43 -21.69 1.70
CA ALA A 60 0.10 -22.18 1.36
C ALA A 60 -0.93 -21.89 2.46
N GLY A 61 -2.05 -21.25 2.08
CA GLY A 61 -3.08 -20.86 3.03
C GLY A 61 -2.77 -19.66 3.91
N VAL A 62 -1.71 -18.91 3.60
CA VAL A 62 -1.34 -17.66 4.28
C VAL A 62 -1.70 -16.48 3.40
N THR A 63 -2.24 -15.44 4.02
CA THR A 63 -2.49 -14.14 3.39
C THR A 63 -1.24 -13.27 3.50
N LEU A 64 -0.83 -12.63 2.39
CA LEU A 64 0.05 -11.46 2.47
C LEU A 64 -0.78 -10.30 3.04
N ASP A 65 -0.65 -10.11 4.35
CA ASP A 65 -1.44 -9.12 5.08
C ASP A 65 -0.74 -7.76 5.09
N LEU A 66 -1.33 -6.80 4.37
CA LEU A 66 -0.90 -5.41 4.29
C LEU A 66 -1.89 -4.46 5.00
N SER A 67 -2.88 -4.99 5.73
CA SER A 67 -3.96 -4.21 6.36
C SER A 67 -3.49 -3.27 7.47
N LYS A 68 -2.29 -3.53 8.03
CA LYS A 68 -1.67 -2.72 9.07
C LYS A 68 -0.62 -1.75 8.54
N ALA A 69 -0.59 -1.50 7.23
CA ALA A 69 0.33 -0.52 6.66
C ALA A 69 0.14 0.86 7.32
N LYS A 70 1.25 1.56 7.56
CA LYS A 70 1.22 2.94 8.07
C LYS A 70 0.38 3.82 7.14
N THR A 71 -0.46 4.69 7.71
CA THR A 71 -1.15 5.73 6.93
C THR A 71 -0.15 6.52 6.10
N GLY A 72 -0.43 6.72 4.80
CA GLY A 72 0.51 7.41 3.91
C GLY A 72 1.63 6.53 3.35
N ALA A 73 1.68 5.22 3.66
CA ALA A 73 2.79 4.37 3.24
C ALA A 73 2.87 4.20 1.72
N ASN A 74 4.11 4.12 1.24
CA ASN A 74 4.44 3.76 -0.14
C ASN A 74 4.80 2.26 -0.18
N ILE A 75 3.90 1.44 -0.74
CA ILE A 75 4.12 0.00 -0.92
C ILE A 75 4.58 -0.23 -2.37
N LYS A 76 5.77 -0.78 -2.56
CA LYS A 76 6.42 -1.02 -3.85
C LYS A 76 6.50 -2.50 -4.17
N ILE A 77 5.70 -2.99 -5.11
CA ILE A 77 5.78 -4.36 -5.62
C ILE A 77 6.82 -4.39 -6.75
N SER A 78 8.02 -4.88 -6.44
CA SER A 78 9.20 -4.82 -7.31
C SER A 78 9.60 -6.17 -7.88
N GLY A 79 9.41 -7.27 -7.14
CA GLY A 79 9.73 -8.62 -7.59
C GLY A 79 8.52 -9.43 -8.01
N THR A 80 8.72 -10.75 -8.11
CA THR A 80 7.63 -11.71 -8.31
C THR A 80 7.22 -12.30 -6.97
N VAL A 81 5.95 -12.19 -6.64
CA VAL A 81 5.33 -12.80 -5.46
C VAL A 81 4.53 -14.02 -5.90
N THR A 82 4.79 -15.18 -5.30
CA THR A 82 4.01 -16.41 -5.54
C THR A 82 3.29 -16.84 -4.28
N PHE A 83 2.22 -17.61 -4.44
CA PHE A 83 1.38 -18.08 -3.33
C PHE A 83 1.30 -19.60 -3.35
N GLY A 84 1.52 -20.22 -2.18
CA GLY A 84 1.40 -21.66 -2.04
C GLY A 84 -0.03 -22.16 -2.26
N GLU A 85 -0.14 -23.30 -2.95
CA GLU A 85 -1.41 -23.89 -3.36
C GLU A 85 -2.14 -24.55 -2.18
N LYS A 86 -3.39 -24.14 -1.95
CA LYS A 86 -4.29 -24.74 -0.95
C LYS A 86 -5.73 -24.57 -1.40
N LYS A 87 -6.62 -25.50 -1.05
CA LYS A 87 -8.07 -25.30 -1.18
C LYS A 87 -8.59 -24.49 0.01
N TRP A 88 -8.85 -23.20 -0.19
CA TRP A 88 -9.33 -22.26 0.83
C TRP A 88 -9.93 -21.02 0.18
N ALA A 89 -10.64 -20.20 0.94
CA ALA A 89 -11.36 -19.04 0.42
C ALA A 89 -10.49 -17.78 0.22
N GLY A 90 -9.26 -17.76 0.76
CA GLY A 90 -8.38 -16.60 0.68
C GLY A 90 -8.77 -15.47 1.65
N PRO A 91 -8.29 -14.24 1.41
CA PRO A 91 -7.66 -13.77 0.17
C PRO A 91 -6.16 -14.10 0.11
N LEU A 92 -5.55 -14.06 -1.08
CA LEU A 92 -4.09 -14.16 -1.21
C LEU A 92 -3.39 -12.90 -0.68
N VAL A 93 -3.94 -11.73 -0.97
CA VAL A 93 -3.47 -10.42 -0.49
C VAL A 93 -4.62 -9.67 0.16
N LEU A 94 -4.35 -9.06 1.33
CA LEU A 94 -5.28 -8.18 2.02
C LEU A 94 -4.68 -6.78 2.15
N LEU A 95 -5.42 -5.76 1.71
CA LEU A 95 -5.08 -4.35 1.90
C LEU A 95 -6.23 -3.65 2.61
N GLY A 96 -5.86 -2.81 3.58
CA GLY A 96 -6.74 -1.92 4.32
C GLY A 96 -5.94 -0.69 4.76
N GLY A 97 -6.61 0.42 5.06
CA GLY A 97 -5.98 1.64 5.55
C GLY A 97 -6.15 2.85 4.63
N THR A 98 -5.42 3.92 4.94
CA THR A 98 -5.70 5.26 4.41
C THR A 98 -4.48 5.90 3.75
N ASN A 99 -4.71 6.64 2.67
CA ASN A 99 -3.70 7.39 1.92
C ASN A 99 -2.51 6.53 1.45
N LEU A 100 -2.78 5.27 1.10
CA LEU A 100 -1.74 4.35 0.66
C LEU A 100 -1.41 4.56 -0.82
N LYS A 101 -0.14 4.37 -1.17
CA LYS A 101 0.32 4.28 -2.55
C LYS A 101 0.94 2.91 -2.81
N VAL A 102 0.19 2.02 -3.46
CA VAL A 102 0.68 0.72 -3.91
C VAL A 102 1.08 0.83 -5.37
N SER A 103 2.35 0.58 -5.68
CA SER A 103 2.86 0.75 -7.04
C SER A 103 4.00 -0.20 -7.37
N GLY A 104 4.38 -0.29 -8.63
CA GLY A 104 5.60 -0.97 -9.06
C GLY A 104 5.41 -1.75 -10.35
N SER A 105 6.48 -2.36 -10.85
CA SER A 105 6.49 -3.17 -12.08
C SER A 105 6.50 -4.68 -11.82
N GLY A 106 6.46 -5.08 -10.54
CA GLY A 106 6.47 -6.47 -10.12
C GLY A 106 5.19 -7.23 -10.46
N THR A 107 5.19 -8.51 -10.14
CA THR A 107 4.12 -9.46 -10.48
C THR A 107 3.64 -10.17 -9.22
N LEU A 108 2.33 -10.25 -9.04
CA LEU A 108 1.70 -11.18 -8.11
C LEU A 108 1.17 -12.36 -8.93
N ASP A 109 1.78 -13.54 -8.81
CA ASP A 109 1.37 -14.77 -9.52
C ASP A 109 0.61 -15.70 -8.58
N GLY A 110 -0.70 -15.82 -8.83
CA GLY A 110 -1.62 -16.58 -8.00
C GLY A 110 -1.55 -18.09 -8.19
N GLN A 111 -0.71 -18.59 -9.10
CA GLN A 111 -0.55 -20.02 -9.39
C GLN A 111 -1.88 -20.70 -9.81
N GLY A 112 -2.74 -19.97 -10.52
CA GLY A 112 -4.11 -20.38 -10.88
C GLY A 112 -4.23 -21.71 -11.61
N ALA A 113 -3.22 -22.12 -12.39
CA ALA A 113 -3.23 -23.38 -13.14
C ALA A 113 -3.48 -24.62 -12.26
N TRP A 114 -2.98 -24.60 -11.01
CA TRP A 114 -3.24 -25.69 -10.08
C TRP A 114 -4.72 -25.80 -9.69
N TYR A 115 -5.41 -24.67 -9.59
CA TYR A 115 -6.83 -24.60 -9.24
C TYR A 115 -7.73 -24.94 -10.43
N TRP A 116 -7.44 -24.40 -11.62
CA TRP A 116 -8.31 -24.53 -12.80
C TRP A 116 -8.47 -25.99 -13.24
N LYS A 117 -7.39 -26.79 -13.19
CA LYS A 117 -7.43 -28.23 -13.52
C LYS A 117 -8.29 -29.08 -12.57
N GLN A 118 -8.70 -28.53 -11.42
CA GLN A 118 -9.51 -29.21 -10.42
C GLN A 118 -11.00 -28.84 -10.50
N GLY A 119 -11.39 -27.97 -11.44
CA GLY A 119 -12.78 -27.56 -11.66
C GLY A 119 -13.31 -26.57 -10.61
N THR A 120 -14.61 -26.33 -10.65
CA THR A 120 -15.28 -25.28 -9.85
C THR A 120 -15.79 -25.76 -8.49
N SER A 121 -15.78 -27.07 -8.22
CA SER A 121 -16.29 -27.67 -6.98
C SER A 121 -15.32 -27.59 -5.79
N ILE A 122 -14.23 -26.84 -5.92
CA ILE A 122 -13.25 -26.62 -4.85
C ILE A 122 -13.28 -25.17 -4.37
N SER A 123 -12.92 -24.95 -3.10
CA SER A 123 -12.64 -23.60 -2.59
C SER A 123 -11.37 -23.05 -3.24
N ARG A 124 -11.49 -21.86 -3.83
CA ARG A 124 -10.41 -21.15 -4.51
C ARG A 124 -10.26 -19.76 -3.89
N PRO A 125 -9.02 -19.30 -3.60
CA PRO A 125 -8.84 -18.04 -2.91
C PRO A 125 -9.18 -16.87 -3.84
N VAL A 126 -9.91 -15.89 -3.31
CA VAL A 126 -9.94 -14.55 -3.92
C VAL A 126 -8.51 -14.01 -3.95
N PHE A 127 -8.10 -13.37 -5.04
CA PHE A 127 -6.72 -12.90 -5.16
C PHE A 127 -6.45 -11.74 -4.21
N PHE A 128 -7.03 -10.58 -4.48
CA PHE A 128 -6.67 -9.33 -3.82
C PHE A 128 -7.93 -8.72 -3.21
N ARG A 129 -7.97 -8.67 -1.88
CA ARG A 129 -9.05 -8.00 -1.15
C ARG A 129 -8.62 -6.61 -0.71
N LEU A 130 -9.39 -5.61 -1.13
CA LEU A 130 -9.36 -4.27 -0.56
C LEU A 130 -10.55 -4.17 0.39
N HIS A 131 -10.30 -3.86 1.66
CA HIS A 131 -11.36 -3.70 2.65
C HIS A 131 -11.11 -2.48 3.52
N GLY A 132 -11.99 -1.49 3.47
CA GLY A 132 -11.79 -0.25 4.22
C GLY A 132 -10.58 0.54 3.72
N VAL A 133 -10.37 0.61 2.40
CA VAL A 133 -9.28 1.39 1.81
C VAL A 133 -9.80 2.78 1.47
N THR A 134 -9.15 3.83 1.98
CA THR A 134 -9.61 5.22 1.81
C THR A 134 -8.52 6.10 1.20
N GLY A 135 -8.85 6.93 0.21
CA GLY A 135 -7.94 7.96 -0.32
C GLY A 135 -6.65 7.40 -0.93
N SER A 136 -6.69 6.18 -1.47
CA SER A 136 -5.50 5.41 -1.82
C SER A 136 -5.38 5.17 -3.32
N THR A 137 -4.17 4.83 -3.77
CA THR A 137 -3.87 4.55 -5.18
C THR A 137 -3.16 3.21 -5.33
N LEU A 138 -3.60 2.40 -6.29
CA LEU A 138 -2.96 1.15 -6.70
C LEU A 138 -2.63 1.23 -8.19
N SER A 139 -1.36 1.02 -8.58
CA SER A 139 -0.98 1.18 -9.99
C SER A 139 0.23 0.38 -10.49
N GLY A 140 0.28 0.13 -11.80
CA GLY A 140 1.45 -0.34 -12.55
C GLY A 140 1.84 -1.81 -12.45
N PHE A 141 1.43 -2.52 -11.38
CA PHE A 141 1.85 -3.90 -11.15
C PHE A 141 0.98 -4.91 -11.91
N LYS A 142 1.47 -6.14 -11.99
CA LYS A 142 0.83 -7.23 -12.73
C LYS A 142 0.18 -8.22 -11.77
N ILE A 143 -1.04 -8.63 -12.09
CA ILE A 143 -1.69 -9.80 -11.51
C ILE A 143 -1.67 -10.91 -12.56
N LYS A 144 -1.15 -12.08 -12.19
CA LYS A 144 -1.03 -13.22 -13.09
C LYS A 144 -1.71 -14.45 -12.50
N ASN A 145 -2.38 -15.21 -13.36
CA ASN A 145 -2.98 -16.52 -13.06
C ASN A 145 -3.87 -16.51 -11.81
N SER A 146 -4.94 -15.72 -11.82
CA SER A 146 -5.86 -15.65 -10.68
C SER A 146 -6.56 -17.00 -10.44
N PRO A 147 -6.53 -17.57 -9.22
CA PRO A 147 -7.25 -18.82 -8.92
C PRO A 147 -8.77 -18.72 -9.11
N TYR A 148 -9.31 -17.54 -8.81
CA TYR A 148 -10.73 -17.19 -8.79
C TYR A 148 -10.84 -15.68 -9.08
N ARG A 149 -11.82 -14.99 -8.49
CA ARG A 149 -12.04 -13.55 -8.60
C ARG A 149 -10.79 -12.78 -8.20
N THR A 150 -10.43 -11.78 -9.00
CA THR A 150 -9.17 -11.05 -8.87
C THR A 150 -9.25 -9.99 -7.78
N PHE A 151 -9.93 -8.86 -8.02
CA PHE A 151 -10.13 -7.82 -7.01
C PHE A 151 -11.49 -7.95 -6.34
N SER A 152 -11.51 -8.04 -5.02
CA SER A 152 -12.70 -7.89 -4.18
C SER A 152 -12.58 -6.58 -3.41
N ILE A 153 -13.31 -5.55 -3.84
CA ILE A 153 -13.23 -4.19 -3.31
C ILE A 153 -14.46 -3.91 -2.47
N LEU A 154 -14.25 -3.80 -1.15
CA LEU A 154 -15.29 -3.76 -0.14
C LEU A 154 -15.13 -2.51 0.72
N ASN A 155 -16.23 -1.78 0.96
CA ASN A 155 -16.27 -0.65 1.89
C ASN A 155 -15.09 0.33 1.70
N SER A 156 -14.72 0.63 0.45
CA SER A 156 -13.59 1.49 0.12
C SER A 156 -14.07 2.82 -0.44
N GLU A 157 -13.30 3.87 -0.21
CA GLU A 157 -13.64 5.26 -0.55
C GLU A 157 -12.45 5.93 -1.24
N LYS A 158 -12.67 6.83 -2.20
CA LYS A 158 -11.59 7.63 -2.84
C LYS A 158 -10.39 6.78 -3.29
N THR A 159 -10.65 5.57 -3.78
CA THR A 159 -9.61 4.60 -4.13
C THR A 159 -9.48 4.47 -5.64
N THR A 160 -8.32 4.83 -6.17
CA THR A 160 -8.02 4.74 -7.60
C THR A 160 -7.19 3.49 -7.88
N ILE A 161 -7.64 2.67 -8.84
CA ILE A 161 -6.88 1.55 -9.37
C ILE A 161 -6.65 1.80 -10.86
N SER A 162 -5.39 1.86 -11.30
CA SER A 162 -5.06 2.24 -12.68
C SER A 162 -3.79 1.58 -13.21
N GLY A 163 -3.72 1.34 -14.52
CA GLY A 163 -2.50 0.83 -15.17
C GLY A 163 -2.03 -0.54 -14.66
N LEU A 164 -2.94 -1.34 -14.10
CA LEU A 164 -2.66 -2.73 -13.77
C LEU A 164 -2.82 -3.61 -15.01
N MET A 165 -2.04 -4.69 -15.08
CA MET A 165 -2.27 -5.76 -16.05
C MET A 165 -2.77 -7.00 -15.32
N LEU A 166 -3.96 -7.46 -15.68
CA LEU A 166 -4.57 -8.68 -15.15
C LEU A 166 -4.52 -9.74 -16.25
N ASP A 167 -3.68 -10.76 -16.08
CA ASP A 167 -3.44 -11.80 -17.07
C ASP A 167 -3.77 -13.18 -16.51
N SER A 168 -4.84 -13.80 -17.03
CA SER A 168 -5.17 -15.21 -16.78
C SER A 168 -5.32 -15.98 -18.10
N SER A 169 -4.68 -15.53 -19.17
CA SER A 169 -4.74 -16.15 -20.51
C SER A 169 -4.21 -17.59 -20.53
N ALA A 170 -3.28 -17.94 -19.63
CA ALA A 170 -2.84 -19.33 -19.44
C ALA A 170 -3.99 -20.29 -19.02
N GLY A 171 -5.10 -19.73 -18.55
CA GLY A 171 -6.31 -20.45 -18.18
C GLY A 171 -7.37 -20.53 -19.27
N ASP A 172 -7.08 -20.10 -20.51
CA ASP A 172 -8.06 -20.13 -21.59
C ASP A 172 -8.71 -21.52 -21.72
N GLY A 173 -10.05 -21.55 -21.73
CA GLY A 173 -10.86 -22.78 -21.74
C GLY A 173 -11.02 -23.49 -20.40
N THR A 174 -10.14 -23.28 -19.41
CA THR A 174 -10.15 -24.01 -18.13
C THR A 174 -10.48 -23.14 -16.91
N ALA A 175 -9.96 -21.91 -16.86
CA ALA A 175 -10.25 -20.94 -15.83
C ALA A 175 -11.74 -20.57 -15.85
N LYS A 176 -12.34 -20.50 -14.67
CA LYS A 176 -13.74 -20.09 -14.46
C LYS A 176 -13.79 -19.07 -13.34
N ASN A 177 -14.59 -18.01 -13.52
CA ASN A 177 -14.81 -16.96 -12.53
C ASN A 177 -13.52 -16.24 -12.09
N THR A 178 -12.72 -15.85 -13.08
CA THR A 178 -11.51 -15.01 -12.90
C THR A 178 -11.84 -13.54 -13.15
N ASP A 179 -12.95 -13.10 -12.56
CA ASP A 179 -13.48 -11.75 -12.64
C ASP A 179 -12.38 -10.72 -12.32
N GLY A 180 -12.38 -9.60 -13.06
CA GLY A 180 -11.37 -8.56 -12.88
C GLY A 180 -11.57 -7.78 -11.58
N PHE A 181 -12.74 -7.14 -11.45
CA PHE A 181 -13.08 -6.26 -10.34
C PHE A 181 -14.51 -6.49 -9.85
N ASP A 182 -14.64 -6.99 -8.62
CA ASP A 182 -15.91 -7.08 -7.89
C ASP A 182 -16.00 -5.95 -6.87
N LEU A 183 -17.07 -5.14 -6.96
CA LEU A 183 -17.28 -3.98 -6.09
C LEU A 183 -18.50 -4.18 -5.20
N SER A 184 -18.38 -3.86 -3.91
CA SER A 184 -19.51 -3.84 -2.99
C SER A 184 -19.36 -2.74 -1.93
N LYS A 185 -20.40 -1.90 -1.81
CA LYS A 185 -20.49 -0.83 -0.79
C LYS A 185 -19.32 0.15 -0.83
N ASN A 186 -18.90 0.56 -2.02
CA ASN A 186 -17.82 1.53 -2.18
C ASN A 186 -18.40 2.94 -2.42
N ASP A 187 -17.66 3.95 -2.01
CA ASP A 187 -17.96 5.37 -2.26
C ASP A 187 -16.82 6.03 -3.05
N TYR A 188 -17.13 7.19 -3.65
CA TYR A 188 -16.20 7.94 -4.52
C TYR A 188 -14.94 8.40 -3.81
#